data_AF-A0A8T5H178-F1
#
_entry.id   AF-A0A8T5H178-F1
#
_cell.length_a   1.000
_cell.length_b   1.000
_cell.length_c   1.000
_cell.angle_alpha   90.00
_cell.angle_beta   90.00
_cell.angle_gamma   90.00
#
_symmetry.space_group_name_H-M   'P 1'
#
loop_
_entity.id
_entity.type
_entity.pdbx_description
1 polymer ?
#
loop_
_entity_poly.entity_id
_entity_poly.type
_entity_poly.pdbx_seq_one_letter_code
_entity_poly.pdbx_strand_id
1 'polypeptide(L)'
;MAMRDTDVEIRSSSLSGQRILLGVSGGIAAVDTVRLARELRRHGAEISVMMTHSAQKIITPLAVEWATQTKVITDWNSDLTALDEIDGILIAPATRDLMASYLHGLQHGPILMALSAARTRKCPVL
;
A
#
# COMPACT_ATOMS: atom_id res chain seq x y z
N MET A 1 -8.98 23.96 -14.62
CA MET A 1 -9.83 23.07 -13.80
C MET A 1 -9.44 23.28 -12.35
N ALA A 2 -10.39 23.48 -11.43
CA ALA A 2 -10.06 23.68 -10.02
C ALA A 2 -9.50 22.38 -9.41
N MET A 3 -8.50 22.49 -8.54
CA MET A 3 -7.92 21.36 -7.82
C MET A 3 -8.95 20.78 -6.85
N ARG A 4 -9.15 19.46 -6.87
CA ARG A 4 -10.04 18.76 -5.92
C ARG A 4 -9.31 18.58 -4.59
N ASP A 5 -10.04 18.42 -3.50
CA ASP A 5 -9.45 18.20 -2.17
C ASP A 5 -8.54 16.95 -2.09
N THR A 6 -8.84 15.95 -2.92
CA THR A 6 -8.09 14.70 -3.01
C THR A 6 -6.85 14.80 -3.91
N ASP A 7 -6.70 15.89 -4.67
CA ASP A 7 -5.53 16.12 -5.51
C ASP A 7 -4.31 16.55 -4.66
N VAL A 8 -3.13 16.46 -5.25
CA VAL A 8 -1.86 16.85 -4.63
C VAL A 8 -1.07 17.75 -5.57
N GLU A 9 -0.36 18.73 -5.00
CA GLU A 9 0.63 19.52 -5.74
C GLU A 9 1.89 18.67 -5.99
N ILE A 10 2.28 18.50 -7.26
CA ILE A 10 3.46 17.72 -7.62
C ILE A 10 4.72 18.46 -7.17
N ARG A 11 5.56 17.76 -6.39
CA ARG A 11 6.84 18.28 -5.86
C ARG A 11 8.04 17.80 -6.66
N SER A 12 7.95 16.62 -7.29
CA SER A 12 8.99 16.10 -8.19
C SER A 12 8.45 14.96 -9.06
N SER A 13 9.23 14.49 -10.02
CA SER A 13 8.94 13.34 -10.88
C SER A 13 9.72 12.07 -10.53
N SER A 14 10.33 11.99 -9.34
CA SER A 14 11.23 10.88 -8.97
C SER A 14 10.57 9.50 -8.97
N LEU A 15 9.25 9.43 -8.80
CA LEU A 15 8.46 8.19 -8.85
C LEU A 15 7.48 8.18 -10.03
N SER A 16 7.65 9.08 -11.01
CA SER A 16 6.78 9.15 -12.18
C SER A 16 6.79 7.82 -12.95
N GLY A 17 5.60 7.27 -13.20
CA GLY A 17 5.42 5.98 -13.88
C GLY A 17 5.80 4.76 -13.04
N GLN A 18 6.06 4.93 -11.73
CA GLN A 18 6.28 3.83 -10.81
C GLN A 18 4.96 3.43 -10.16
N ARG A 19 4.59 2.15 -10.26
CA ARG A 19 3.42 1.55 -9.60
C ARG A 19 3.86 0.93 -8.28
N ILE A 20 3.46 1.56 -7.18
CA ILE A 20 3.83 1.17 -5.82
C ILE A 20 2.62 0.55 -5.11
N LEU A 21 2.79 -0.66 -4.60
CA LEU A 21 1.83 -1.24 -3.66
C LEU A 21 2.19 -0.81 -2.24
N LEU A 22 1.29 -0.05 -1.61
CA LEU A 22 1.38 0.32 -0.20
C LEU A 22 0.63 -0.70 0.66
N GLY A 23 1.36 -1.51 1.43
CA GLY A 23 0.81 -2.43 2.42
C GLY A 23 0.78 -1.79 3.81
N VAL A 24 -0.40 -1.75 4.44
CA VAL A 24 -0.59 -1.14 5.77
C VAL A 24 -0.88 -2.23 6.79
N SER A 25 -0.02 -2.37 7.80
CA SER A 25 -0.21 -3.34 8.89
C SER A 25 -0.60 -2.68 10.22
N GLY A 26 -1.05 -3.49 11.18
CA GLY A 26 -1.71 -3.04 12.40
C GLY A 26 -0.79 -2.52 13.50
N GLY A 27 -0.07 -1.43 13.25
CA GLY A 27 0.71 -0.69 14.24
C GLY A 27 0.22 0.75 14.35
N ILE A 28 0.44 1.41 15.49
CA ILE A 28 -0.08 2.78 15.73
C ILE A 28 0.39 3.79 14.66
N ALA A 29 1.57 3.57 14.08
CA ALA A 29 2.10 4.38 12.97
C ALA A 29 1.27 4.30 11.67
N ALA A 30 0.27 3.42 11.58
CA ALA A 30 -0.69 3.40 10.47
C ALA A 30 -1.49 4.71 10.35
N VAL A 31 -1.57 5.53 11.41
CA VAL A 31 -2.18 6.87 11.33
C VAL A 31 -1.46 7.79 10.35
N ASP A 32 -0.15 7.58 10.11
CA ASP A 32 0.64 8.40 9.19
C ASP A 32 0.53 7.96 7.72
N THR A 33 -0.16 6.83 7.45
CA THR A 33 -0.32 6.28 6.09
C THR A 33 -0.95 7.28 5.13
N VAL A 34 -1.92 8.08 5.58
CA VAL A 34 -2.55 9.13 4.74
C VAL A 34 -1.53 10.15 4.28
N ARG A 35 -0.66 10.61 5.19
CA ARG A 35 0.40 11.57 4.86
C ARG A 35 1.41 10.92 3.91
N LEU A 36 1.85 9.70 4.20
CA LEU A 36 2.79 8.95 3.37
C LEU A 36 2.26 8.76 1.93
N ALA A 37 1.01 8.29 1.78
CA ALA A 37 0.42 8.06 0.47
C ALA A 37 0.29 9.35 -0.34
N ARG A 38 -0.07 10.46 0.30
CA ARG A 38 -0.08 11.78 -0.37
C ARG A 38 1.32 12.20 -0.80
N GLU A 39 2.36 12.00 0.02
CA GLU A 39 3.73 12.30 -0.39
C GLU A 39 4.16 11.44 -1.60
N LEU A 40 3.92 10.13 -1.59
CA LEU A 40 4.23 9.28 -2.75
C LEU A 40 3.57 9.81 -4.05
N ARG A 41 2.31 10.24 -3.99
CA ARG A 41 1.61 10.88 -5.12
C ARG A 41 2.22 12.21 -5.53
N ARG A 42 2.67 13.04 -4.56
CA ARG A 42 3.39 14.30 -4.85
C ARG A 42 4.69 14.08 -5.60
N HIS A 43 5.27 12.88 -5.50
CA HIS A 43 6.46 12.46 -6.22
C HIS A 43 6.17 11.69 -7.53
N GLY A 44 4.89 11.55 -7.91
CA GLY A 44 4.46 10.98 -9.18
C GLY A 44 4.12 9.48 -9.18
N ALA A 45 4.08 8.84 -8.00
CA ALA A 45 3.78 7.41 -7.91
C ALA A 45 2.30 7.11 -8.19
N GLU A 46 2.06 6.00 -8.89
CA GLU A 46 0.76 5.34 -8.98
C GLU A 46 0.64 4.35 -7.83
N ILE A 47 -0.41 4.47 -7.01
CA ILE A 47 -0.49 3.72 -5.75
C ILE A 47 -1.65 2.73 -5.79
N SER A 48 -1.34 1.47 -5.48
CA SER A 48 -2.32 0.46 -5.05
C SER A 48 -2.19 0.25 -3.55
N VAL A 49 -3.28 -0.10 -2.85
CA VAL A 49 -3.25 -0.22 -1.39
C VAL A 49 -3.87 -1.53 -0.90
N MET A 50 -3.19 -2.16 0.05
CA MET A 50 -3.69 -3.29 0.82
C MET A 50 -3.59 -3.01 2.32
N MET A 51 -4.60 -3.41 3.09
CA MET A 51 -4.62 -3.22 4.54
C MET A 51 -4.90 -4.52 5.28
N THR A 52 -4.18 -4.78 6.39
CA THR A 52 -4.57 -5.87 7.28
C THR A 52 -5.82 -5.52 8.09
N HIS A 53 -6.55 -6.54 8.55
CA HIS A 53 -7.68 -6.36 9.47
C HIS A 53 -7.29 -5.58 10.75
N SER A 54 -6.07 -5.78 11.26
CA SER A 54 -5.58 -5.04 12.43
C SER A 54 -5.29 -3.57 12.11
N ALA A 55 -4.86 -3.23 10.89
CA ALA A 55 -4.69 -1.84 10.47
C ALA A 55 -6.02 -1.08 10.42
N GLN A 56 -7.09 -1.76 9.98
CA GLN A 56 -8.44 -1.19 9.88
C GLN A 56 -9.03 -0.76 11.23
N LYS A 57 -8.53 -1.30 12.34
CA LYS A 57 -8.90 -0.88 13.71
C LYS A 57 -8.23 0.43 14.14
N ILE A 58 -7.18 0.85 13.43
CA ILE A 58 -6.35 2.03 13.76
C ILE A 58 -6.68 3.18 12.81
N ILE A 59 -6.77 2.87 11.51
CA ILE A 59 -7.15 3.81 10.46
C ILE A 59 -8.13 3.14 9.50
N THR A 60 -9.18 3.85 9.09
CA THR A 60 -10.22 3.27 8.25
C THR A 60 -9.76 3.20 6.78
N PRO A 61 -10.19 2.18 6.01
CA PRO A 61 -9.98 2.13 4.57
C PRO A 61 -10.43 3.40 3.87
N LEU A 62 -11.57 3.97 4.28
CA LEU A 62 -12.12 5.21 3.72
C LEU A 62 -11.11 6.37 3.73
N ALA A 63 -10.40 6.58 4.85
CA ALA A 63 -9.41 7.65 4.95
C ALA A 63 -8.24 7.44 3.98
N VAL A 64 -7.83 6.19 3.81
CA VAL A 64 -6.72 5.80 2.94
C VAL A 64 -7.14 5.90 1.47
N GLU A 65 -8.32 5.43 1.09
CA GLU A 65 -8.89 5.59 -0.26
C GLU A 65 -8.98 7.07 -0.67
N TRP A 66 -9.41 7.93 0.25
CA TRP A 66 -9.48 9.36 0.01
C TRP A 66 -8.09 9.97 -0.27
N ALA A 67 -7.07 9.49 0.46
CA ALA A 67 -5.69 9.94 0.32
C ALA A 67 -5.02 9.44 -0.96
N THR A 68 -5.37 8.24 -1.42
CA THR A 68 -4.71 7.55 -2.54
C THR A 68 -5.44 7.69 -3.86
N GLN A 69 -6.75 7.99 -3.83
CA GLN A 69 -7.67 7.91 -4.99
C GLN A 69 -7.74 6.51 -5.62
N THR A 70 -7.47 5.46 -4.86
CA THR A 70 -7.65 4.06 -5.27
C THR A 70 -8.49 3.30 -4.25
N LYS A 71 -9.14 2.21 -4.68
CA LYS A 71 -9.87 1.33 -3.78
C LYS A 71 -8.88 0.55 -2.91
N VAL A 72 -9.15 0.47 -1.61
CA VAL A 72 -8.30 -0.27 -0.68
C VAL A 72 -8.72 -1.75 -0.67
N ILE A 73 -7.76 -2.65 -0.84
CA ILE A 73 -7.97 -4.09 -0.70
C ILE A 73 -7.80 -4.47 0.77
N THR A 74 -8.90 -4.86 1.42
CA THR A 74 -8.95 -5.19 2.85
C THR A 74 -8.97 -6.69 3.14
N ASP A 75 -9.33 -7.50 2.15
CA ASP A 75 -9.44 -8.95 2.25
C ASP A 75 -9.27 -9.59 0.85
N TRP A 76 -9.31 -10.91 0.79
CA TRP A 76 -9.26 -11.67 -0.46
C TRP A 76 -10.34 -11.23 -1.45
N ASN A 77 -9.93 -11.06 -2.70
CA ASN A 77 -10.80 -10.77 -3.81
C ASN A 77 -10.46 -11.72 -4.98
N SER A 78 -11.40 -11.86 -5.92
CA SER A 78 -11.16 -12.65 -7.14
C SER A 78 -10.25 -11.92 -8.15
N ASP A 79 -10.06 -10.61 -7.94
CA ASP A 79 -9.32 -9.74 -8.84
C ASP A 79 -8.05 -9.22 -8.13
N LEU A 80 -6.96 -9.98 -8.32
CA LEU A 80 -5.63 -9.66 -7.83
C LEU A 80 -4.76 -9.01 -8.93
N THR A 81 -5.36 -8.41 -9.97
CA THR A 81 -4.63 -7.70 -11.03
C THR A 81 -3.70 -6.62 -10.49
N ALA A 82 -4.03 -6.04 -9.33
CA ALA A 82 -3.16 -5.12 -8.60
C ALA A 82 -1.76 -5.70 -8.31
N LEU A 83 -1.58 -7.03 -8.35
CA LEU A 83 -0.27 -7.68 -8.18
C LEU A 83 0.55 -7.75 -9.47
N ASP A 84 -0.07 -7.77 -10.64
CA ASP A 84 0.62 -8.06 -11.91
C ASP A 84 1.47 -6.90 -12.43
N GLU A 85 1.18 -5.69 -11.95
CA GLU A 85 1.72 -4.44 -12.44
C GLU A 85 2.33 -3.60 -11.29
N ILE A 86 3.18 -4.21 -10.47
CA ILE A 86 3.86 -3.51 -9.36
C ILE A 86 5.36 -3.43 -9.63
N ASP A 87 5.90 -2.22 -9.53
CA ASP A 87 7.34 -1.92 -9.63
C ASP A 87 8.03 -1.94 -8.25
N GLY A 88 7.28 -1.78 -7.15
CA GLY A 88 7.77 -1.95 -5.78
C GLY A 88 6.66 -2.10 -4.74
N ILE A 89 6.95 -2.82 -3.65
CA ILE A 89 6.07 -2.92 -2.47
C ILE A 89 6.68 -2.12 -1.32
N LEU A 90 5.88 -1.28 -0.67
CA LEU A 90 6.23 -0.57 0.56
C LEU A 90 5.29 -1.01 1.68
N ILE A 91 5.83 -1.56 2.76
CA ILE A 91 5.08 -1.92 3.96
C ILE A 91 5.25 -0.85 5.04
N ALA A 92 4.18 -0.09 5.33
CA ALA A 92 4.24 1.01 6.28
C ALA A 92 2.95 1.12 7.12
N PRO A 93 3.01 0.80 8.43
CA PRO A 93 4.15 0.22 9.14
C PRO A 93 4.36 -1.26 8.78
N ALA A 94 5.57 -1.78 9.00
CA ALA A 94 5.88 -3.22 8.98
C ALA A 94 5.87 -3.79 10.40
N THR A 95 4.69 -4.23 10.89
CA THR A 95 4.59 -4.80 12.24
C THR A 95 5.32 -6.13 12.35
N ARG A 96 5.74 -6.47 13.57
CA ARG A 96 6.39 -7.76 13.87
C ARG A 96 5.53 -8.96 13.46
N ASP A 97 4.22 -8.86 13.63
CA ASP A 97 3.27 -9.90 13.24
C ASP A 97 3.31 -10.17 11.73
N LEU A 98 3.26 -9.12 10.90
CA LEU A 98 3.37 -9.26 9.45
C LEU A 98 4.74 -9.81 9.04
N MET A 99 5.83 -9.29 9.61
CA MET A 99 7.20 -9.74 9.30
C MET A 99 7.40 -11.21 9.67
N ALA A 100 7.00 -11.62 10.88
CA ALA A 100 7.09 -13.01 11.30
C ALA A 100 6.25 -13.92 10.40
N SER A 101 5.04 -13.49 10.06
CA SER A 101 4.16 -14.23 9.16
C SER A 101 4.76 -14.43 7.78
N TYR A 102 5.39 -13.39 7.21
CA TYR A 102 6.09 -13.50 5.94
C TYR A 102 7.29 -14.47 6.02
N LEU A 103 8.13 -14.32 7.05
CA LEU A 103 9.31 -15.18 7.25
C LEU A 103 8.95 -16.66 7.44
N HIS A 104 7.83 -16.94 8.11
CA HIS A 104 7.35 -18.30 8.36
C HIS A 104 6.40 -18.83 7.28
N GLY A 105 6.16 -18.09 6.20
CA GLY A 105 5.33 -18.54 5.08
C GLY A 105 3.83 -18.62 5.40
N LEU A 106 3.36 -17.88 6.40
CA LEU A 106 1.93 -17.76 6.71
C LEU A 106 1.25 -16.87 5.66
N GLN A 107 -0.02 -17.17 5.34
CA GLN A 107 -0.76 -16.54 4.24
C GLN A 107 -2.19 -16.18 4.66
N HIS A 108 -2.33 -15.36 5.69
CA HIS A 108 -3.65 -15.01 6.26
C HIS A 108 -4.23 -13.70 5.68
N GLY A 109 -3.64 -13.14 4.63
CA GLY A 109 -4.19 -11.97 3.95
C GLY A 109 -3.43 -11.57 2.67
N PRO A 110 -4.01 -10.66 1.86
CA PRO A 110 -3.51 -10.33 0.53
C PRO A 110 -2.11 -9.69 0.53
N ILE A 111 -1.73 -8.97 1.60
CA ILE A 111 -0.37 -8.42 1.72
C ILE A 111 0.69 -9.53 1.70
N LEU A 112 0.46 -10.64 2.41
CA LEU A 112 1.42 -11.75 2.47
C LEU A 112 1.53 -12.48 1.12
N MET A 113 0.43 -12.52 0.36
CA MET A 113 0.44 -13.03 -1.01
C MET A 113 1.26 -12.11 -1.92
N ALA A 114 1.05 -10.80 -1.81
CA ALA A 114 1.81 -9.80 -2.56
C ALA A 114 3.32 -9.91 -2.31
N LEU A 115 3.71 -10.03 -1.04
CA LEU A 115 5.12 -10.22 -0.64
C LEU A 115 5.72 -11.53 -1.17
N SER A 116 4.93 -12.60 -1.23
CA SER A 116 5.36 -13.88 -1.81
C SER A 116 5.55 -13.77 -3.33
N ALA A 117 4.59 -13.17 -4.04
CA ALA A 117 4.67 -12.94 -5.48
C ALA A 117 5.84 -12.02 -5.87
N ALA A 118 6.07 -10.95 -5.10
CA ALA A 118 7.18 -10.03 -5.29
C ALA A 118 8.54 -10.73 -5.21
N ARG A 119 8.70 -11.67 -4.27
CA ARG A 119 9.93 -12.47 -4.14
C ARG A 119 10.23 -13.26 -5.42
N THR A 120 9.22 -13.87 -6.03
CA THR A 120 9.37 -14.62 -7.30
C THR A 120 9.73 -13.69 -8.46
N ARG A 121 9.13 -12.49 -8.50
CA ARG A 121 9.35 -11.49 -9.56
C ARG A 121 10.60 -10.62 -9.35
N LYS A 122 11.33 -10.79 -8.24
CA LYS A 122 12.42 -9.90 -7.80
C LYS A 122 11.99 -8.43 -7.71
N CYS A 123 10.72 -8.20 -7.40
CA CYS A 123 10.18 -6.87 -7.15
C CYS A 123 10.75 -6.37 -5.81
N PRO A 124 11.29 -5.13 -5.74
CA PRO A 124 11.81 -4.58 -4.51
C PRO A 124 10.70 -4.45 -3.46
N VAL A 125 11.02 -4.88 -2.24
CA VAL A 125 10.16 -4.77 -1.06
C VAL A 125 10.88 -3.91 -0.03
N LEU A 126 10.20 -2.89 0.47
CA LEU A 126 10.67 -1.96 1.51
C LEU A 126 9.77 -2.02 2.74
#